data_AF-A0A2T2TWJ4-F1
#
_entry.id   AF-A0A2T2TWJ4-F1
#
_cell.length_a   1.000
_cell.length_b   1.000
_cell.length_c   1.000
_cell.angle_alpha   90.00
_cell.angle_beta   90.00
_cell.angle_gamma   90.00
#
_symmetry.space_group_name_H-M   'P 1'
#
loop_
_entity.id
_entity.type
_entity.pdbx_description
1 polymer ?
#
loop_
_entity_poly.entity_id
_entity_poly.type
_entity_poly.pdbx_seq_one_letter_code
_entity_poly.pdbx_strand_id
1 'polypeptide(L)'
;MRPLLGLVLITFRELWARKIVLGLFIISSLVLLAVTFALNLDVVEGSLAGIRLFGQEATPEDLAEGDTPPLTLNRVVIAVESVVAGAAYWIGILLALFASASLFPDLQSAGRVELLLSKPVSRTKALFGHVLGVWSAIAVLTLYLMGGVWIIMSLKTGVWNPRFLLSLLIVVGMFAVMYAAVMLMGVWTESTALGLIVSYGLIFVSMVLAAANQISPTLGPVGRPVFWGLYHMLPNFTEVTQIVSTLAEGNAVSSWYPFFSSLLFGGAAYAVTGYWFARRDF
;
A
#
# COMPACT_ATOMS: atom_id res chain seq x y z
N MET A 1 -4.10 -22.29 23.21
CA MET A 1 -3.98 -21.28 22.13
C MET A 1 -4.12 -21.99 20.79
N ARG A 2 -4.94 -21.49 19.86
CA ARG A 2 -5.08 -22.11 18.52
C ARG A 2 -3.72 -22.03 17.80
N PRO A 3 -3.20 -23.12 17.21
CA PRO A 3 -1.83 -23.17 16.65
C PRO A 3 -1.57 -22.09 15.60
N LEU A 4 -2.59 -21.68 14.84
CA LEU A 4 -2.50 -20.59 13.87
C LEU A 4 -2.20 -19.22 14.50
N LEU A 5 -2.83 -18.88 15.63
CA LEU A 5 -2.57 -17.61 16.31
C LEU A 5 -1.14 -17.55 16.86
N GLY A 6 -0.61 -18.68 17.32
CA GLY A 6 0.78 -18.78 17.76
C GLY A 6 1.77 -18.46 16.63
N LEU A 7 1.51 -18.96 15.42
CA LEU A 7 2.34 -18.72 14.24
C LEU A 7 2.30 -17.25 13.81
N VAL A 8 1.10 -16.65 13.74
CA VAL A 8 0.93 -15.23 13.44
C VAL A 8 1.72 -14.36 14.42
N LEU A 9 1.62 -14.66 15.72
CA LEU A 9 2.35 -13.94 16.77
C LEU A 9 3.86 -14.11 16.68
N ILE A 10 4.35 -15.28 16.24
CA ILE A 10 5.79 -15.50 16.01
C ILE A 10 6.29 -14.59 14.89
N THR A 11 5.60 -14.55 13.75
CA THR A 11 5.99 -13.68 12.63
C THR A 11 5.91 -12.20 13.03
N PHE A 12 4.88 -11.80 13.78
CA PHE A 12 4.78 -10.44 14.29
C PHE A 12 5.94 -10.08 15.23
N ARG A 13 6.31 -10.99 16.14
CA ARG A 13 7.48 -10.81 17.02
C ARG A 13 8.78 -10.76 16.26
N GLU A 14 8.94 -11.54 15.19
CA GLU A 14 10.11 -11.49 14.33
C GLU A 14 10.24 -10.14 13.62
N LEU A 15 9.14 -9.65 13.05
CA LEU A 15 9.07 -8.33 12.42
C LEU A 15 9.44 -7.22 13.41
N TRP A 16 8.99 -7.34 14.66
CA TRP A 16 9.37 -6.43 15.74
C TRP A 16 10.85 -6.53 16.11
N ALA A 17 11.37 -7.76 16.28
CA ALA A 17 12.76 -8.02 16.64
C ALA A 17 13.74 -7.49 15.57
N ARG A 18 13.35 -7.56 14.29
CA ARG A 18 14.11 -6.99 13.16
C ARG A 18 14.01 -5.46 13.05
N LYS A 19 13.28 -4.80 13.97
CA LYS A 19 13.02 -3.35 13.97
C LYS A 19 12.31 -2.83 12.71
N ILE A 20 11.75 -3.72 11.89
CA ILE A 20 11.02 -3.37 10.67
C ILE A 20 9.77 -2.56 11.03
N VAL A 21 9.00 -3.06 11.99
CA VAL A 21 7.78 -2.39 12.48
C VAL A 21 8.13 -1.02 13.05
N LEU A 22 9.21 -0.93 13.82
CA LEU A 22 9.68 0.32 14.42
C LEU A 22 10.11 1.33 13.35
N GLY A 23 10.85 0.91 12.32
CA GLY A 23 11.26 1.79 11.23
C GLY A 23 10.08 2.36 10.45
N LEU A 24 9.14 1.52 10.02
CA LEU A 24 7.93 1.96 9.31
C LEU A 24 7.01 2.80 10.21
N PHE A 25 6.93 2.49 11.50
CA PHE A 25 6.19 3.28 12.49
C PHE A 25 6.78 4.67 12.68
N ILE A 26 8.11 4.80 12.75
CA ILE A 26 8.79 6.10 12.83
C ILE A 26 8.51 6.92 11.58
N ILE A 27 8.67 6.34 10.39
CA ILE A 27 8.37 7.03 9.12
C ILE A 27 6.91 7.51 9.10
N SER A 28 5.98 6.63 9.47
CA SER A 28 4.56 6.96 9.55
C SER A 28 4.29 8.08 10.56
N SER A 29 4.93 8.04 11.72
CA SER A 29 4.80 9.08 12.76
C SER A 29 5.36 10.42 12.30
N LEU A 30 6.47 10.44 11.57
CA LEU A 30 7.02 11.65 10.96
C LEU A 30 6.05 12.26 9.94
N VAL A 31 5.39 11.44 9.11
CA VAL A 31 4.36 11.90 8.18
C VAL A 31 3.17 12.50 8.95
N LEU A 32 2.67 11.83 9.99
CA LEU A 32 1.56 12.33 10.81
C LEU A 32 1.91 13.65 11.51
N LEU A 33 3.13 13.78 12.02
CA LEU A 33 3.63 15.04 12.58
C LEU A 33 3.68 16.12 11.51
N ALA A 34 4.26 15.84 10.33
CA ALA A 34 4.33 16.80 9.23
C ALA A 34 2.94 17.30 8.82
N VAL A 35 1.96 16.41 8.68
CA VAL A 35 0.55 16.77 8.41
C VAL A 35 -0.02 17.64 9.53
N THR A 36 0.21 17.27 10.79
CA THR A 36 -0.30 18.03 11.95
C THR A 36 0.28 19.45 12.01
N PHE A 37 1.60 19.59 11.76
CA PHE A 37 2.30 20.87 11.76
C PHE A 37 1.89 21.73 10.58
N ALA A 38 1.81 21.17 9.37
CA ALA A 38 1.37 21.90 8.17
C ALA A 38 0.00 22.56 8.39
N LEU A 39 -0.97 21.82 8.95
CA LEU A 39 -2.29 22.36 9.26
C LEU A 39 -2.29 23.43 10.36
N ASN A 40 -1.33 23.41 11.29
CA ASN A 40 -1.25 24.45 12.31
C ASN A 40 -0.67 25.76 11.76
N LEU A 41 0.25 25.69 10.79
CA LEU A 41 0.86 26.87 10.18
C LEU A 41 -0.19 27.69 9.38
N ASP A 42 -1.10 27.02 8.67
CA ASP A 42 -2.20 27.69 7.94
C ASP A 42 -3.19 28.42 8.88
N VAL A 43 -3.39 27.95 10.12
CA VAL A 43 -4.24 28.66 11.11
C VAL A 43 -3.54 29.92 11.63
N VAL A 44 -2.21 29.93 11.73
CA VAL A 44 -1.45 31.12 12.14
C VAL A 44 -1.53 32.19 11.04
N GLU A 45 -1.44 31.81 9.77
CA GLU A 45 -1.59 32.73 8.64
C GLU A 45 -3.03 33.22 8.44
N GLY A 46 -4.04 32.38 8.66
CA GLY A 46 -5.44 32.79 8.70
C GLY A 46 -5.76 33.77 9.84
N SER A 47 -5.12 33.60 11.00
CA SER A 47 -5.23 34.57 12.11
C SER A 47 -4.50 35.89 11.80
N LEU A 48 -3.36 35.84 11.10
CA LEU A 48 -2.61 37.02 10.68
C LEU A 48 -3.33 37.77 9.54
N ALA A 49 -4.03 37.08 8.66
CA ALA A 49 -4.94 37.68 7.68
C ALA A 49 -6.16 38.34 8.36
N GLY A 50 -6.68 37.72 9.43
CA GLY A 50 -7.68 38.33 10.31
C GLY A 50 -7.19 39.58 11.05
N ILE A 51 -5.90 39.66 11.39
CA ILE A 51 -5.27 40.85 11.98
C ILE A 51 -5.02 41.95 10.93
N ARG A 52 -4.74 41.59 9.68
CA ARG A 52 -4.72 42.56 8.55
C ARG A 52 -6.11 43.12 8.22
N LEU A 53 -7.16 42.41 8.60
CA LEU A 53 -8.56 42.84 8.52
C LEU A 53 -8.93 43.92 9.56
N PHE A 54 -8.04 44.23 10.51
CA PHE A 54 -8.24 45.22 11.58
C PHE A 54 -7.30 46.44 11.48
N GLY A 55 -6.97 46.91 10.27
CA GLY A 55 -6.15 48.12 10.18
C GLY A 55 -6.05 48.86 8.86
N GLN A 56 -6.59 48.38 7.74
CA GLN A 56 -6.67 49.18 6.52
C GLN A 56 -7.88 48.73 5.68
N GLU A 57 -8.80 49.66 5.44
CA GLU A 57 -10.03 49.43 4.67
C GLU A 57 -9.68 49.05 3.22
N ALA A 58 -9.95 47.81 2.83
CA ALA A 58 -10.00 47.42 1.43
C ALA A 58 -11.39 47.74 0.88
N THR A 59 -11.44 48.63 -0.11
CA THR A 59 -12.64 48.98 -0.86
C THR A 59 -13.23 47.76 -1.59
N PRO A 60 -14.57 47.65 -1.75
CA PRO A 60 -15.24 46.46 -2.28
C PRO A 60 -14.87 46.07 -3.73
N GLU A 61 -14.08 46.89 -4.41
CA GLU A 61 -13.74 46.78 -5.82
C GLU A 61 -12.50 45.88 -6.07
N ASP A 62 -11.64 45.67 -5.07
CA ASP A 62 -10.39 44.92 -5.23
C ASP A 62 -10.55 43.38 -5.10
N LEU A 63 -11.75 42.89 -4.77
CA LEU A 63 -12.04 41.47 -4.59
C LEU A 63 -12.59 40.79 -5.86
N ALA A 64 -12.75 41.54 -6.96
CA ALA A 64 -13.40 41.05 -8.18
C ALA A 64 -12.44 40.59 -9.29
N GLU A 65 -11.12 40.81 -9.18
CA GLU A 65 -10.16 40.56 -10.27
C GLU A 65 -9.18 39.39 -10.05
N GLY A 66 -9.46 38.50 -9.09
CA GLY A 66 -8.70 37.26 -8.91
C GLY A 66 -9.54 36.03 -9.22
N ASP A 67 -9.44 35.50 -10.45
CA ASP A 67 -10.09 34.26 -10.91
C ASP A 67 -9.49 32.97 -10.26
N THR A 68 -9.01 33.07 -9.02
CA THR A 68 -8.59 31.93 -8.21
C THR A 68 -9.74 31.54 -7.29
N PRO A 69 -10.43 30.40 -7.54
CA PRO A 69 -11.47 29.95 -6.64
C PRO A 69 -10.85 29.80 -5.23
N PRO A 70 -11.49 30.34 -4.17
CA PRO A 70 -10.95 30.25 -2.83
C PRO A 70 -10.67 28.78 -2.51
N LEU A 71 -9.49 28.49 -1.95
CA LEU A 71 -9.12 27.15 -1.50
C LEU A 71 -10.13 26.71 -0.44
N THR A 72 -11.19 26.02 -0.86
CA THR A 72 -12.19 25.49 0.07
C THR A 72 -11.50 24.48 0.97
N LEU A 73 -11.74 24.56 2.28
CA LEU A 73 -11.17 23.66 3.30
C LEU A 73 -11.26 22.17 2.91
N ASN A 74 -12.38 21.77 2.30
CA ASN A 74 -12.60 20.42 1.78
C ASN A 74 -11.58 19.99 0.71
N ARG A 75 -11.16 20.90 -0.18
CA ARG A 75 -10.18 20.61 -1.24
C ARG A 75 -8.78 20.39 -0.68
N VAL A 76 -8.41 21.12 0.38
CA VAL A 76 -7.15 20.89 1.11
C VAL A 76 -7.17 19.53 1.78
N VAL A 77 -8.28 19.15 2.41
CA VAL A 77 -8.45 17.83 3.02
C VAL A 77 -8.23 16.71 2.02
N ILE A 78 -8.97 16.76 0.92
CA ILE A 78 -8.88 15.79 -0.17
C ILE A 78 -7.47 15.74 -0.78
N ALA A 79 -6.80 16.89 -0.94
CA ALA A 79 -5.45 16.94 -1.48
C ALA A 79 -4.42 16.27 -0.56
N VAL A 80 -4.48 16.53 0.76
CA VAL A 80 -3.58 15.89 1.73
C VAL A 80 -3.85 14.39 1.81
N GLU A 81 -5.13 14.00 1.89
CA GLU A 81 -5.55 12.59 1.90
C GLU A 81 -5.08 11.85 0.63
N SER A 82 -5.24 12.44 -0.56
CA SER A 82 -4.81 11.82 -1.81
C SER A 82 -3.30 11.68 -1.93
N VAL A 83 -2.53 12.70 -1.49
CA VAL A 83 -1.06 12.64 -1.45
C VAL A 83 -0.59 11.55 -0.50
N VAL A 84 -1.16 11.46 0.71
CA VAL A 84 -0.77 10.43 1.69
C VAL A 84 -1.18 9.04 1.20
N ALA A 85 -2.38 8.86 0.64
CA ALA A 85 -2.81 7.58 0.07
C ALA A 85 -1.90 7.13 -1.07
N GLY A 86 -1.58 8.04 -2.00
CA GLY A 86 -0.66 7.77 -3.11
C GLY A 86 0.75 7.42 -2.64
N ALA A 87 1.28 8.16 -1.65
CA ALA A 87 2.59 7.88 -1.06
C ALA A 87 2.60 6.55 -0.29
N ALA A 88 1.55 6.24 0.48
CA ALA A 88 1.39 4.96 1.16
C ALA A 88 1.31 3.79 0.16
N TYR A 89 0.66 4.00 -0.98
CA TYR A 89 0.58 3.02 -2.04
C TYR A 89 1.93 2.79 -2.73
N TRP A 90 2.60 3.85 -3.21
CA TRP A 90 3.87 3.69 -3.94
C TRP A 90 5.05 3.44 -3.01
N ILE A 91 5.33 4.37 -2.12
CA ILE A 91 6.50 4.32 -1.25
C ILE A 91 6.27 3.32 -0.11
N GLY A 92 5.08 3.35 0.49
CA GLY A 92 4.75 2.46 1.60
C GLY A 92 4.81 0.99 1.22
N ILE A 93 4.24 0.59 0.06
CA ILE A 93 4.30 -0.80 -0.40
C ILE A 93 5.75 -1.20 -0.74
N LEU A 94 6.52 -0.35 -1.43
CA LEU A 94 7.94 -0.64 -1.73
C LEU A 94 8.76 -0.84 -0.46
N LEU A 95 8.66 0.07 0.50
CA LEU A 95 9.38 -0.06 1.78
C LEU A 95 8.92 -1.28 2.57
N ALA A 96 7.61 -1.58 2.57
CA ALA A 96 7.07 -2.76 3.24
C ALA A 96 7.56 -4.07 2.57
N LEU A 97 7.62 -4.12 1.24
CA LEU A 97 8.17 -5.26 0.49
C LEU A 97 9.65 -5.44 0.79
N PHE A 98 10.44 -4.37 0.70
CA PHE A 98 11.86 -4.40 1.04
C PHE A 98 12.10 -4.95 2.44
N ALA A 99 11.34 -4.44 3.42
CA ALA A 99 11.50 -4.82 4.80
C ALA A 99 11.04 -6.26 5.08
N SER A 100 10.02 -6.74 4.36
CA SER A 100 9.45 -8.09 4.59
C SER A 100 10.03 -9.19 3.69
N ALA A 101 10.82 -8.84 2.67
CA ALA A 101 11.26 -9.80 1.67
C ALA A 101 12.15 -10.92 2.21
N SER A 102 13.00 -10.63 3.19
CA SER A 102 13.90 -11.62 3.78
C SER A 102 13.20 -12.59 4.73
N LEU A 103 12.03 -12.23 5.26
CA LEU A 103 11.34 -13.06 6.26
C LEU A 103 11.05 -14.47 5.76
N PHE A 104 10.74 -14.59 4.46
CA PHE A 104 10.33 -15.86 3.90
C PHE A 104 11.49 -16.78 3.46
N PRO A 105 12.53 -16.30 2.75
CA PRO A 105 13.77 -17.04 2.57
C PRO A 105 14.40 -17.45 3.92
N ASP A 106 14.41 -16.55 4.92
CA ASP A 106 14.95 -16.87 6.24
C ASP A 106 14.12 -17.93 6.96
N LEU A 107 12.81 -17.98 6.71
CA LEU A 107 11.96 -19.06 7.20
C LEU A 107 12.30 -20.42 6.61
N GLN A 108 12.87 -20.46 5.40
CA GLN A 108 13.30 -21.67 4.69
C GLN A 108 14.74 -22.09 5.02
N SER A 109 15.49 -21.28 5.78
CA SER A 109 16.87 -21.59 6.13
C SER A 109 17.03 -22.86 6.97
N ALA A 110 18.15 -23.57 6.73
CA ALA A 110 18.51 -24.79 7.44
C ALA A 110 18.51 -24.57 8.97
N GLY A 111 18.06 -25.58 9.72
CA GLY A 111 17.85 -25.50 11.16
C GLY A 111 16.57 -24.77 11.60
N ARG A 112 16.18 -23.65 10.96
CA ARG A 112 14.94 -22.94 11.34
C ARG A 112 13.69 -23.69 10.90
N VAL A 113 13.69 -24.20 9.67
CA VAL A 113 12.58 -25.03 9.15
C VAL A 113 12.44 -26.30 9.97
N GLU A 114 13.54 -26.99 10.23
CA GLU A 114 13.56 -28.25 11.01
C GLU A 114 13.00 -28.05 12.41
N LEU A 115 13.38 -26.95 13.09
CA LEU A 115 12.84 -26.60 14.40
C LEU A 115 11.33 -26.30 14.34
N LEU A 116 10.84 -25.65 13.28
CA LEU A 116 9.41 -25.41 13.10
C LEU A 116 8.64 -26.70 12.81
N LEU A 117 9.21 -27.60 12.01
CA LEU A 117 8.60 -28.87 11.62
C LEU A 117 8.70 -29.97 12.68
N SER A 118 9.63 -29.84 13.64
CA SER A 118 9.67 -30.71 14.83
C SER A 118 8.43 -30.53 15.73
N LYS A 119 7.73 -29.41 15.59
CA LYS A 119 6.44 -29.17 16.26
C LYS A 119 5.32 -29.77 15.42
N PRO A 120 4.21 -30.26 16.02
CA PRO A 120 3.08 -30.86 15.31
C PRO A 120 2.25 -29.82 14.55
N VAL A 121 2.86 -29.15 13.58
CA VAL A 121 2.30 -28.08 12.76
C VAL A 121 2.46 -28.47 11.29
N SER A 122 1.35 -28.50 10.55
CA SER A 122 1.40 -28.74 9.11
C SER A 122 2.14 -27.61 8.39
N ARG A 123 2.96 -27.96 7.38
CA ARG A 123 3.70 -27.01 6.52
C ARG A 123 2.81 -25.90 5.95
N THR A 124 1.62 -26.26 5.48
CA THR A 124 0.66 -25.28 4.95
C THR A 124 0.15 -24.34 6.04
N LYS A 125 -0.14 -24.84 7.24
CA LYS A 125 -0.53 -24.00 8.39
C LYS A 125 0.59 -23.05 8.80
N ALA A 126 1.85 -23.49 8.78
CA ALA A 126 3.00 -22.65 9.05
C ALA A 126 3.10 -21.50 8.03
N LEU A 127 2.97 -21.80 6.74
CA LEU A 127 2.97 -20.81 5.67
C LEU A 127 1.81 -19.81 5.82
N PHE A 128 0.58 -20.28 6.03
CA PHE A 128 -0.58 -19.41 6.23
C PHE A 128 -0.43 -18.51 7.46
N GLY A 129 0.08 -19.06 8.57
CA GLY A 129 0.37 -18.27 9.78
C GLY A 129 1.41 -17.18 9.52
N HIS A 130 2.45 -17.49 8.74
CA HIS A 130 3.45 -16.52 8.32
C HIS A 130 2.85 -15.40 7.47
N VAL A 131 2.16 -15.75 6.38
CA VAL A 131 1.56 -14.76 5.47
C VAL A 131 0.57 -13.86 6.20
N LEU A 132 -0.32 -14.42 7.03
CA LEU A 132 -1.24 -13.63 7.84
C LEU A 132 -0.52 -12.75 8.87
N GLY A 133 0.59 -13.22 9.45
CA GLY A 133 1.46 -12.43 10.31
C GLY A 133 2.00 -11.19 9.62
N VAL A 134 2.58 -11.35 8.43
CA VAL A 134 3.11 -10.23 7.63
C VAL A 134 1.99 -9.28 7.22
N TRP A 135 0.88 -9.79 6.69
CA TRP A 135 -0.25 -8.95 6.28
C TRP A 135 -0.83 -8.17 7.44
N SER A 136 -0.99 -8.80 8.61
CA SER A 136 -1.53 -8.13 9.80
C SER A 136 -0.61 -7.00 10.28
N ALA A 137 0.70 -7.21 10.28
CA ALA A 137 1.66 -6.18 10.68
C ALA A 137 1.62 -4.97 9.75
N ILE A 138 1.60 -5.19 8.44
CA ILE A 138 1.47 -4.11 7.47
C ILE A 138 0.10 -3.44 7.57
N ALA A 139 -0.99 -4.21 7.73
CA ALA A 139 -2.33 -3.64 7.90
C ALA A 139 -2.42 -2.72 9.14
N VAL A 140 -1.81 -3.09 10.26
CA VAL A 140 -1.75 -2.25 11.46
C VAL A 140 -0.95 -0.96 11.21
N LEU A 141 0.18 -1.05 10.50
CA LEU A 141 0.98 0.13 10.16
C LEU A 141 0.27 1.06 9.17
N THR A 142 -0.37 0.51 8.14
CA THR A 142 -1.17 1.27 7.19
C THR A 142 -2.39 1.89 7.87
N LEU A 143 -3.03 1.18 8.80
CA LEU A 143 -4.11 1.72 9.64
C LEU A 143 -3.63 2.85 10.53
N TYR A 144 -2.45 2.73 11.13
CA TYR A 144 -1.86 3.80 11.92
C TYR A 144 -1.61 5.06 11.07
N LEU A 145 -0.99 4.91 9.90
CA LEU A 145 -0.70 6.04 9.01
C LEU A 145 -1.99 6.66 8.43
N MET A 146 -2.80 5.87 7.72
CA MET A 146 -3.97 6.40 7.01
C MET A 146 -5.09 6.72 7.99
N GLY A 147 -5.38 5.85 8.95
CA GLY A 147 -6.35 6.16 10.01
C GLY A 147 -5.94 7.37 10.84
N GLY A 148 -4.64 7.55 11.10
CA GLY A 148 -4.10 8.74 11.77
C GLY A 148 -4.36 10.02 10.96
N VAL A 149 -4.05 10.03 9.67
CA VAL A 149 -4.34 11.19 8.79
C VAL A 149 -5.84 11.47 8.76
N TRP A 150 -6.67 10.45 8.56
CA TRP A 150 -8.13 10.62 8.54
C TRP A 150 -8.66 11.26 9.82
N ILE A 151 -8.20 10.80 10.99
CA ILE A 151 -8.60 11.37 12.29
C ILE A 151 -8.11 12.82 12.43
N ILE A 152 -6.84 13.09 12.13
CA ILE A 152 -6.25 14.43 12.26
C ILE A 152 -6.99 15.43 11.35
N MET A 153 -7.23 15.05 10.09
CA MET A 153 -7.94 15.89 9.12
C MET A 153 -9.40 16.09 9.55
N SER A 154 -10.10 15.02 9.91
CA SER A 154 -11.52 15.09 10.27
C SER A 154 -11.76 15.93 11.53
N LEU A 155 -10.90 15.79 12.55
CA LEU A 155 -11.03 16.57 13.79
C LEU A 155 -10.65 18.04 13.61
N LYS A 156 -9.62 18.35 12.82
CA LYS A 156 -9.18 19.75 12.61
C LYS A 156 -10.08 20.53 11.67
N THR A 157 -10.61 19.87 10.63
CA THR A 157 -11.35 20.54 9.55
C THR A 157 -12.86 20.37 9.65
N GLY A 158 -13.33 19.40 10.45
CA GLY A 158 -14.74 19.02 10.53
C GLY A 158 -15.27 18.24 9.31
N VAL A 159 -14.42 18.00 8.31
CA VAL A 159 -14.78 17.26 7.09
C VAL A 159 -14.52 15.76 7.29
N TRP A 160 -15.56 14.95 7.17
CA TRP A 160 -15.46 13.50 7.33
C TRP A 160 -15.51 12.80 5.97
N ASN A 161 -14.40 12.26 5.52
CA ASN A 161 -14.30 11.49 4.28
C ASN A 161 -14.12 9.99 4.54
N PRO A 162 -15.19 9.19 4.71
CA PRO A 162 -15.05 7.76 5.00
C PRO A 162 -14.53 6.95 3.80
N ARG A 163 -14.63 7.47 2.56
CA ARG A 163 -14.14 6.79 1.36
C ARG A 163 -12.62 6.67 1.35
N PHE A 164 -11.92 7.63 1.96
CA PHE A 164 -10.48 7.55 2.15
C PHE A 164 -10.07 6.29 2.94
N LEU A 165 -10.84 5.85 3.95
CA LEU A 165 -10.54 4.61 4.68
C LEU A 165 -10.68 3.34 3.82
N LEU A 166 -11.45 3.38 2.72
CA LEU A 166 -11.50 2.26 1.77
C LEU A 166 -10.17 2.12 1.01
N SER A 167 -9.47 3.23 0.77
CA SER A 167 -8.17 3.21 0.08
C SER A 167 -7.10 2.44 0.89
N LEU A 168 -7.21 2.41 2.23
CA LEU A 168 -6.38 1.56 3.09
C LEU A 168 -6.51 0.08 2.74
N LEU A 169 -7.74 -0.41 2.50
CA LEU A 169 -7.95 -1.81 2.14
C LEU A 169 -7.30 -2.16 0.81
N ILE A 170 -7.28 -1.20 -0.13
CA ILE A 170 -6.64 -1.35 -1.44
C ILE A 170 -5.12 -1.36 -1.31
N VAL A 171 -4.55 -0.48 -0.48
CA VAL A 171 -3.10 -0.46 -0.18
C VAL A 171 -2.65 -1.79 0.44
N VAL A 172 -3.36 -2.28 1.46
CA VAL A 172 -3.04 -3.57 2.10
C VAL A 172 -3.24 -4.74 1.14
N GLY A 173 -4.31 -4.71 0.34
CA GLY A 173 -4.59 -5.72 -0.67
C GLY A 173 -3.50 -5.80 -1.74
N MET A 174 -3.04 -4.66 -2.26
CA MET A 174 -1.94 -4.67 -3.24
C MET A 174 -0.59 -4.98 -2.63
N PHE A 175 -0.32 -4.60 -1.38
CA PHE A 175 0.84 -5.13 -0.66
C PHE A 175 0.80 -6.66 -0.62
N ALA A 176 -0.35 -7.24 -0.26
CA ALA A 176 -0.53 -8.70 -0.21
C ALA A 176 -0.30 -9.36 -1.57
N VAL A 177 -0.78 -8.76 -2.67
CA VAL A 177 -0.53 -9.24 -4.05
C VAL A 177 0.95 -9.21 -4.38
N MET A 178 1.63 -8.09 -4.14
CA MET A 178 3.04 -7.96 -4.48
C MET A 178 3.93 -8.84 -3.59
N TYR A 179 3.56 -9.03 -2.32
CA TYR A 179 4.24 -9.97 -1.43
C TYR A 179 4.09 -11.42 -1.91
N ALA A 180 3.01 -11.75 -2.62
CA ALA A 180 2.84 -13.08 -3.23
C ALA A 180 3.94 -13.38 -4.25
N ALA A 181 4.33 -12.38 -5.06
CA ALA A 181 5.41 -12.51 -6.03
C ALA A 181 6.77 -12.72 -5.33
N VAL A 182 7.02 -11.98 -4.23
CA VAL A 182 8.21 -12.18 -3.39
C VAL A 182 8.27 -13.61 -2.85
N MET A 183 7.15 -14.09 -2.30
CA MET A 183 7.03 -15.43 -1.73
C MET A 183 7.20 -16.54 -2.77
N LEU A 184 6.61 -16.38 -3.95
CA LEU A 184 6.75 -17.33 -5.06
C LEU A 184 8.21 -17.48 -5.47
N MET A 185 8.91 -16.36 -5.68
CA MET A 185 10.34 -16.38 -5.98
C MET A 185 11.18 -16.87 -4.81
N GLY A 186 10.79 -16.55 -3.57
CA GLY A 186 11.46 -17.02 -2.37
C GLY A 186 11.35 -18.54 -2.19
N VAL A 187 10.22 -19.17 -2.56
CA VAL A 187 10.14 -20.65 -2.57
C VAL A 187 11.01 -21.18 -3.70
N TRP A 188 10.93 -20.60 -4.88
CA TRP A 188 11.63 -21.19 -6.02
C TRP A 188 13.16 -21.07 -5.92
N THR A 189 13.66 -19.94 -5.42
CA THR A 189 15.08 -19.58 -5.53
C THR A 189 15.80 -19.43 -4.19
N GLU A 190 15.09 -19.43 -3.06
CA GLU A 190 15.63 -19.13 -1.72
C GLU A 190 16.35 -17.76 -1.63
N SER A 191 16.15 -16.87 -2.61
CA SER A 191 16.86 -15.60 -2.70
C SER A 191 15.93 -14.41 -2.44
N THR A 192 16.22 -13.67 -1.38
CA THR A 192 15.57 -12.38 -1.06
C THR A 192 15.72 -11.38 -2.21
N ALA A 193 16.92 -11.32 -2.80
CA ALA A 193 17.21 -10.36 -3.86
C ALA A 193 16.38 -10.62 -5.11
N LEU A 194 16.28 -11.88 -5.55
CA LEU A 194 15.47 -12.24 -6.73
C LEU A 194 13.98 -11.99 -6.47
N GLY A 195 13.48 -12.27 -5.26
CA GLY A 195 12.09 -11.95 -4.90
C GLY A 195 11.76 -10.47 -5.01
N LEU A 196 12.67 -9.60 -4.57
CA LEU A 196 12.51 -8.14 -4.73
C LEU A 196 12.64 -7.68 -6.17
N ILE A 197 13.65 -8.16 -6.91
CA ILE A 197 13.86 -7.80 -8.33
C ILE A 197 12.62 -8.13 -9.15
N VAL A 198 12.04 -9.32 -8.99
CA VAL A 198 10.83 -9.72 -9.72
C VAL A 198 9.64 -8.88 -9.30
N SER A 199 9.43 -8.66 -8.00
CA SER A 199 8.28 -7.90 -7.52
C SER A 199 8.34 -6.43 -7.94
N TYR A 200 9.50 -5.81 -7.88
CA TYR A 200 9.68 -4.44 -8.39
C TYR A 200 9.63 -4.40 -9.92
N GLY A 201 10.17 -5.42 -10.60
CA GLY A 201 10.03 -5.59 -12.05
C GLY A 201 8.56 -5.64 -12.47
N LEU A 202 7.70 -6.35 -11.72
CA LEU A 202 6.26 -6.37 -11.97
C LEU A 202 5.61 -4.99 -11.82
N ILE A 203 6.07 -4.15 -10.89
CA ILE A 203 5.61 -2.76 -10.78
C ILE A 203 5.96 -1.99 -12.07
N PHE A 204 7.20 -2.09 -12.55
CA PHE A 204 7.60 -1.45 -13.81
C PHE A 204 6.82 -1.97 -15.02
N VAL A 205 6.61 -3.29 -15.12
CA VAL A 205 5.78 -3.88 -16.17
C VAL A 205 4.35 -3.35 -16.08
N SER A 206 3.80 -3.21 -14.87
CA SER A 206 2.46 -2.64 -14.69
C SER A 206 2.33 -1.20 -15.16
N MET A 207 3.42 -0.40 -15.13
CA MET A 207 3.41 0.96 -15.69
C MET A 207 3.24 0.94 -17.21
N VAL A 208 3.91 -0.01 -17.89
CA VAL A 208 3.75 -0.23 -19.34
C VAL A 208 2.34 -0.74 -19.64
N LEU A 209 1.85 -1.69 -18.86
CA LEU A 209 0.51 -2.25 -19.02
C LEU A 209 -0.60 -1.23 -18.75
N ALA A 210 -0.40 -0.26 -17.86
CA ALA A 210 -1.38 0.82 -17.62
C ALA A 210 -1.62 1.70 -18.86
N ALA A 211 -0.67 1.74 -19.79
CA ALA A 211 -0.84 2.41 -21.09
C ALA A 211 -1.48 1.49 -22.16
N ALA A 212 -2.15 0.41 -21.77
CA ALA A 212 -2.75 -0.60 -22.65
C ALA A 212 -3.56 0.00 -23.80
N ASN A 213 -4.43 0.97 -23.50
CA ASN A 213 -5.32 1.57 -24.50
C ASN A 213 -4.57 2.39 -25.55
N GLN A 214 -3.37 2.90 -25.23
CA GLN A 214 -2.53 3.69 -26.13
C GLN A 214 -1.57 2.80 -26.92
N ILE A 215 -1.06 1.72 -26.31
CA ILE A 215 -0.09 0.80 -26.92
C ILE A 215 -0.79 -0.27 -27.76
N SER A 216 -1.90 -0.85 -27.28
CA SER A 216 -2.57 -1.96 -27.96
C SER A 216 -2.94 -1.69 -29.43
N PRO A 217 -3.36 -0.49 -29.85
CA PRO A 217 -3.68 -0.20 -31.25
C PRO A 217 -2.45 -0.16 -32.19
N THR A 218 -1.25 0.08 -31.65
CA THR A 218 -0.01 0.15 -32.45
C THR A 218 0.67 -1.21 -32.60
N LEU A 219 0.20 -2.24 -31.88
CA LEU A 219 0.72 -3.60 -31.94
C LEU A 219 0.16 -4.37 -33.14
N GLY A 220 1.02 -5.19 -33.76
CA GLY A 220 0.62 -6.10 -34.83
C GLY A 220 -0.29 -7.27 -34.36
N PRO A 221 -0.69 -8.16 -35.30
CA PRO A 221 -1.68 -9.22 -35.04
C PRO A 221 -1.31 -10.18 -33.90
N VAL A 222 -0.02 -10.43 -33.69
CA VAL A 222 0.50 -11.30 -32.62
C VAL A 222 0.75 -10.54 -31.31
N GLY A 223 1.23 -9.29 -31.41
CA GLY A 223 1.56 -8.49 -30.22
C GLY A 223 0.33 -8.11 -29.40
N ARG A 224 -0.78 -7.80 -30.08
CA ARG A 224 -2.04 -7.40 -29.44
C ARG A 224 -2.60 -8.46 -28.47
N PRO A 225 -2.82 -9.73 -28.88
CA PRO A 225 -3.33 -10.75 -27.95
C PRO A 225 -2.35 -11.07 -26.82
N VAL A 226 -1.04 -11.07 -27.09
CA VAL A 226 -0.02 -11.31 -26.05
C VAL A 226 -0.05 -10.21 -25.00
N PHE A 227 -0.11 -8.94 -25.42
CA PHE A 227 -0.17 -7.79 -24.51
C PHE A 227 -1.41 -7.85 -23.62
N TRP A 228 -2.58 -8.14 -24.20
CA TRP A 228 -3.81 -8.30 -23.42
C TRP A 228 -3.75 -9.53 -22.50
N GLY A 229 -3.13 -10.63 -22.92
CA GLY A 229 -2.87 -11.78 -22.05
C GLY A 229 -2.05 -11.39 -20.82
N LEU A 230 -0.97 -10.63 -21.01
CA LEU A 230 -0.15 -10.11 -19.91
C LEU A 230 -0.94 -9.15 -19.01
N TYR A 231 -1.74 -8.26 -19.57
CA TYR A 231 -2.59 -7.32 -18.82
C TYR A 231 -3.59 -8.03 -17.88
N HIS A 232 -4.14 -9.18 -18.30
CA HIS A 232 -5.09 -9.94 -17.49
C HIS A 232 -4.39 -10.87 -16.48
N MET A 233 -3.18 -11.34 -16.80
CA MET A 233 -2.44 -12.30 -15.97
C MET A 233 -1.55 -11.65 -14.90
N LEU A 234 -0.94 -10.50 -15.21
CA LEU A 234 0.00 -9.82 -14.32
C LEU A 234 -0.71 -8.82 -13.39
N PRO A 235 -0.11 -8.47 -12.24
CA PRO A 235 -0.68 -7.50 -11.33
C PRO A 235 -0.64 -6.09 -11.94
N ASN A 236 -1.80 -5.42 -12.00
CA ASN A 236 -1.96 -4.07 -12.53
C ASN A 236 -1.71 -3.01 -11.44
N PHE A 237 -0.52 -3.04 -10.83
CA PHE A 237 -0.16 -2.18 -9.70
C PHE A 237 -0.33 -0.69 -10.02
N THR A 238 0.12 -0.21 -11.18
CA THR A 238 -0.02 1.22 -11.52
C THR A 238 -1.47 1.66 -11.67
N GLU A 239 -2.31 0.89 -12.35
CA GLU A 239 -3.72 1.24 -12.60
C GLU A 239 -4.54 1.26 -11.29
N VAL A 240 -4.23 0.37 -10.34
CA VAL A 240 -4.87 0.38 -9.01
C VAL A 240 -4.56 1.66 -8.22
N THR A 241 -3.47 2.37 -8.52
CA THR A 241 -3.21 3.71 -7.93
C THR A 241 -4.36 4.67 -8.22
N GLN A 242 -4.97 4.59 -9.42
CA GLN A 242 -6.09 5.45 -9.78
C GLN A 242 -7.31 5.19 -8.89
N ILE A 243 -7.54 3.93 -8.51
CA ILE A 243 -8.59 3.56 -7.54
C ILE A 243 -8.30 4.19 -6.18
N VAL A 244 -7.05 4.10 -5.71
CA VAL A 244 -6.61 4.71 -4.44
C VAL A 244 -6.82 6.23 -4.44
N SER A 245 -6.38 6.92 -5.50
CA SER A 245 -6.58 8.37 -5.65
C SER A 245 -8.05 8.75 -5.72
N THR A 246 -8.85 8.03 -6.51
CA THR A 246 -10.30 8.29 -6.66
C THR A 246 -11.03 8.14 -5.32
N LEU A 247 -10.68 7.11 -4.54
CA LEU A 247 -11.25 6.90 -3.20
C LEU A 247 -10.83 7.99 -2.21
N ALA A 248 -9.56 8.42 -2.26
CA ALA A 248 -9.05 9.51 -1.43
C ALA A 248 -9.69 10.86 -1.78
N GLU A 249 -10.02 11.08 -3.06
CA GLU A 249 -10.79 12.24 -3.51
C GLU A 249 -12.26 12.21 -3.08
N GLY A 250 -12.71 11.12 -2.46
CA GLY A 250 -14.09 10.95 -2.08
C GLY A 250 -14.99 10.69 -3.28
N ASN A 251 -14.46 10.23 -4.42
CA ASN A 251 -15.21 9.90 -5.63
C ASN A 251 -15.59 8.41 -5.67
N ALA A 252 -16.58 8.06 -6.51
CA ALA A 252 -16.94 6.67 -6.75
C ALA A 252 -15.99 6.03 -7.78
N VAL A 253 -15.58 4.78 -7.53
CA VAL A 253 -14.68 4.03 -8.41
C VAL A 253 -15.46 3.53 -9.63
N SER A 254 -14.98 3.85 -10.84
CA SER A 254 -15.60 3.45 -12.10
C SER A 254 -15.37 1.98 -12.45
N SER A 255 -14.18 1.45 -12.18
CA SER A 255 -13.82 0.06 -12.45
C SER A 255 -12.96 -0.52 -11.34
N TRP A 256 -13.40 -1.66 -10.81
CA TRP A 256 -12.65 -2.46 -9.84
C TRP A 256 -11.81 -3.57 -10.49
N TYR A 257 -11.88 -3.69 -11.81
CA TYR A 257 -11.25 -4.76 -12.56
C TYR A 257 -9.73 -4.89 -12.28
N PRO A 258 -8.92 -3.80 -12.31
CA PRO A 258 -7.47 -3.90 -12.11
C PRO A 258 -7.09 -4.45 -10.72
N PHE A 259 -7.92 -4.16 -9.71
CA PHE A 259 -7.71 -4.65 -8.36
C PHE A 259 -8.04 -6.14 -8.25
N PHE A 260 -9.20 -6.57 -8.78
CA PHE A 260 -9.59 -7.98 -8.74
C PHE A 260 -8.70 -8.88 -9.61
N SER A 261 -8.27 -8.43 -10.79
CA SER A 261 -7.31 -9.19 -11.61
C SER A 261 -5.98 -9.38 -10.86
N SER A 262 -5.50 -8.35 -10.18
CA SER A 262 -4.30 -8.41 -9.35
C SER A 262 -4.47 -9.34 -8.14
N LEU A 263 -5.63 -9.35 -7.49
CA LEU A 263 -5.95 -10.29 -6.42
C LEU A 263 -5.96 -11.74 -6.91
N LEU A 264 -6.47 -12.00 -8.12
CA LEU A 264 -6.43 -13.34 -8.72
C LEU A 264 -4.99 -13.79 -8.99
N PHE A 265 -4.14 -12.91 -9.52
CA PHE A 265 -2.71 -13.18 -9.65
C PHE A 265 -2.07 -13.51 -8.29
N GLY A 266 -2.31 -12.68 -7.27
CA GLY A 266 -1.78 -12.91 -5.92
C GLY A 266 -2.25 -14.24 -5.33
N GLY A 267 -3.55 -14.56 -5.45
CA GLY A 267 -4.12 -15.83 -5.00
C GLY A 267 -3.51 -17.04 -5.70
N ALA A 268 -3.32 -16.97 -7.01
CA ALA A 268 -2.66 -18.01 -7.79
C ALA A 268 -1.18 -18.17 -7.37
N ALA A 269 -0.45 -17.06 -7.18
CA ALA A 269 0.92 -17.08 -6.72
C ALA A 269 1.05 -17.74 -5.34
N TYR A 270 0.22 -17.36 -4.36
CA TYR A 270 0.21 -18.01 -3.04
C TYR A 270 -0.16 -19.49 -3.09
N ALA A 271 -1.09 -19.89 -3.97
CA ALA A 271 -1.46 -21.29 -4.15
C ALA A 271 -0.27 -22.11 -4.67
N VAL A 272 0.46 -21.60 -5.66
CA VAL A 272 1.67 -22.23 -6.20
C VAL A 272 2.78 -22.28 -5.14
N THR A 273 3.03 -21.17 -4.43
CA THR A 273 3.95 -21.09 -3.29
C THR A 273 3.64 -22.17 -2.26
N GLY A 274 2.37 -22.28 -1.85
CA GLY A 274 1.94 -23.26 -0.85
C GLY A 274 2.11 -24.70 -1.31
N TYR A 275 1.82 -24.98 -2.57
CA TYR A 275 2.01 -26.30 -3.17
C TYR A 275 3.48 -26.72 -3.23
N TRP A 276 4.36 -25.83 -3.70
CA TRP A 276 5.81 -26.09 -3.75
C TRP A 276 6.43 -26.21 -2.35
N PHE A 277 6.07 -25.31 -1.43
CA PHE A 277 6.55 -25.35 -0.05
C PHE A 277 6.13 -26.63 0.67
N ALA A 278 4.93 -27.16 0.41
CA ALA A 278 4.47 -28.40 1.02
C ALA A 278 5.29 -29.63 0.58
N ARG A 279 5.73 -29.65 -0.69
CA ARG A 279 6.44 -30.78 -1.30
C ARG A 279 7.96 -30.72 -1.19
N ARG A 280 8.52 -29.61 -0.72
CA ARG A 280 9.96 -29.42 -0.64
C ARG A 280 10.57 -30.28 0.47
N ASP A 281 11.67 -30.96 0.17
CA ASP A 281 12.48 -31.63 1.19
C ASP A 281 13.42 -30.60 1.81
N PHE A 282 13.44 -30.54 3.15
CA PHE A 282 14.27 -29.65 3.96
C PHE A 282 15.21 -30.50 4.79
#